data_AF-A1E381-F1
#
_entry.id   AF-A1E381-F1
#
_cell.length_a   1.000
_cell.length_b   1.000
_cell.length_c   1.000
_cell.angle_alpha   90.00
_cell.angle_beta   90.00
_cell.angle_gamma   90.00
#
_symmetry.space_group_name_H-M   'P 1'
#
loop_
_entity.id
_entity.type
_entity.pdbx_description
1 polymer ?
#
loop_
_entity_poly.entity_id
_entity_poly.type
_entity_poly.pdbx_seq_one_letter_code
_entity_poly.pdbx_strand_id
1 'polypeptide(L)'
;CALQTHPNAALIGEEVAAKKQTLKNVTDYITDIICKRADLGYNYGVILIPEGLIDFIPEVQKLIAELNEILAHDVVDEAGAWKSKLQPESKELFEFLPETIQEQLMLERDPHGNVQVAKIETEKMLISMVETELEKRKAEGRYSAHFRGQAHFFGYEGRCGLPTNFDSNYCYALGYGAGALLQSGKTGLISSVGNFAAPVEEWTVGGTALTSLMD
;
A
#
# COMPACT_ATOMS: atom_id res chain seq x y z
N CYS A 1 -11.23 5.52 -5.81
CA CYS A 1 -12.10 4.38 -5.43
C CYS A 1 -13.03 4.69 -4.26
N ALA A 2 -12.52 4.98 -3.05
CA ALA A 2 -13.35 5.15 -1.86
C ALA A 2 -14.51 6.17 -2.02
N LEU A 3 -14.24 7.35 -2.58
CA LEU A 3 -15.25 8.39 -2.83
C LEU A 3 -16.33 8.00 -3.84
N GLN A 4 -16.08 7.00 -4.71
CA GLN A 4 -17.03 6.56 -5.73
C GLN A 4 -17.87 5.37 -5.25
N THR A 5 -17.32 4.51 -4.39
CA THR A 5 -17.94 3.25 -3.99
C THR A 5 -18.41 3.19 -2.55
N HIS A 6 -18.02 4.17 -1.72
CA HIS A 6 -18.39 4.26 -0.30
C HIS A 6 -18.18 2.93 0.47
N PRO A 7 -16.93 2.39 0.51
CA PRO A 7 -16.63 1.16 1.24
C PRO A 7 -16.84 1.37 2.75
N ASN A 8 -16.92 0.28 3.51
CA ASN A 8 -17.07 0.36 4.97
C ASN A 8 -15.81 0.92 5.66
N ALA A 9 -14.65 0.73 5.05
CA ALA A 9 -13.40 1.38 5.43
C ALA A 9 -12.49 1.58 4.21
N ALA A 10 -11.67 2.61 4.26
CA ALA A 10 -10.57 2.82 3.33
C ALA A 10 -9.35 3.25 4.14
N LEU A 11 -8.23 2.56 3.98
CA LEU A 11 -6.98 2.92 4.64
C LEU A 11 -6.19 3.89 3.76
N ILE A 12 -5.54 4.87 4.39
CA ILE A 12 -4.73 5.90 3.72
C ILE A 12 -3.33 5.82 4.30
N GLY A 13 -2.34 5.46 3.48
CA GLY A 13 -0.95 5.26 3.94
C GLY A 13 -0.37 6.53 4.57
N GLU A 14 -0.60 7.68 3.95
CA GLU A 14 -0.12 8.96 4.44
C GLU A 14 -0.67 9.29 5.83
N GLU A 15 -1.93 8.93 6.11
CA GLU A 15 -2.54 9.10 7.43
C GLU A 15 -1.92 8.15 8.46
N VAL A 16 -1.69 6.89 8.09
CA VAL A 16 -1.02 5.87 8.91
C VAL A 16 0.37 6.35 9.32
N ALA A 17 1.17 6.85 8.36
CA ALA A 17 2.49 7.40 8.61
C ALA A 17 2.45 8.65 9.49
N ALA A 18 1.58 9.61 9.18
CA ALA A 18 1.45 10.85 9.94
C ALA A 18 1.05 10.60 11.41
N LYS A 19 0.18 9.60 11.65
CA LYS A 19 -0.25 9.20 13.00
C LYS A 19 0.69 8.20 13.66
N LYS A 20 1.77 7.77 12.98
CA LYS A 20 2.71 6.74 13.46
C LYS A 20 1.99 5.47 13.94
N GLN A 21 0.96 5.05 13.21
CA GLN A 21 0.18 3.87 13.57
C GLN A 21 1.04 2.62 13.45
N THR A 22 0.90 1.71 14.42
CA THR A 22 1.49 0.37 14.35
C THR A 22 0.62 -0.55 13.50
N LEU A 23 1.18 -1.66 13.05
CA LEU A 23 0.43 -2.71 12.36
C LEU A 23 -0.69 -3.25 13.25
N LYS A 24 -0.43 -3.35 14.56
CA LYS A 24 -1.47 -3.68 15.54
C LYS A 24 -2.60 -2.65 15.55
N ASN A 25 -2.30 -1.34 15.51
CA ASN A 25 -3.33 -0.31 15.47
C ASN A 25 -4.22 -0.42 14.23
N VAL A 26 -3.62 -0.73 13.06
CA VAL A 26 -4.37 -0.94 11.82
C VAL A 26 -5.28 -2.16 11.93
N THR A 27 -4.77 -3.29 12.42
CA THR A 27 -5.55 -4.52 12.65
C THR A 27 -6.67 -4.30 13.66
N ASP A 28 -6.39 -3.64 14.78
CA ASP A 28 -7.40 -3.31 15.80
C ASP A 28 -8.50 -2.43 15.21
N TYR A 29 -8.13 -1.42 14.42
CA TYR A 29 -9.09 -0.52 13.77
C TYR A 29 -10.06 -1.27 12.85
N ILE A 30 -9.55 -2.15 11.99
CA ILE A 30 -10.37 -3.00 11.13
C ILE A 30 -11.28 -3.90 11.98
N THR A 31 -10.70 -4.53 13.00
CA THR A 31 -11.43 -5.46 13.87
C THR A 31 -12.55 -4.77 14.64
N ASP A 32 -12.30 -3.56 15.14
CA ASP A 32 -13.30 -2.73 15.84
C ASP A 32 -14.48 -2.39 14.94
N ILE A 33 -14.23 -2.09 13.66
CA ILE A 33 -15.30 -1.85 12.69
C ILE A 33 -16.12 -3.12 12.47
N ILE A 34 -15.47 -4.28 12.31
CA ILE A 34 -16.14 -5.57 12.12
C ILE A 34 -17.02 -5.90 13.34
N CYS A 35 -16.47 -5.81 14.56
CA CYS A 35 -17.23 -6.06 15.79
C CYS A 35 -18.46 -5.14 15.89
N LYS A 36 -18.27 -3.82 15.72
CA LYS A 36 -19.39 -2.86 15.77
C LYS A 36 -20.47 -3.15 14.74
N ARG A 37 -20.08 -3.57 13.54
CA ARG A 37 -21.02 -3.95 12.48
C ARG A 37 -21.74 -5.25 12.81
N ALA A 38 -21.05 -6.25 13.35
CA ALA A 38 -21.63 -7.51 13.78
C ALA A 38 -22.65 -7.31 14.92
N ASP A 39 -22.39 -6.39 15.86
CA ASP A 39 -23.34 -6.01 16.92
C ASP A 39 -24.65 -5.44 16.36
N LEU A 40 -24.58 -4.81 15.18
CA LEU A 40 -25.74 -4.30 14.44
C LEU A 40 -26.37 -5.35 13.50
N GLY A 41 -25.88 -6.59 13.50
CA GLY A 41 -26.34 -7.67 12.63
C GLY A 41 -25.73 -7.67 11.22
N TYR A 42 -24.76 -6.80 10.94
CA TYR A 42 -24.12 -6.69 9.62
C TYR A 42 -22.81 -7.50 9.56
N ASN A 43 -22.93 -8.77 9.19
CA ASN A 43 -21.80 -9.70 9.07
C ASN A 43 -21.15 -9.69 7.66
N TYR A 44 -21.07 -8.52 7.04
CA TYR A 44 -20.48 -8.32 5.71
C TYR A 44 -19.85 -6.94 5.61
N GLY A 45 -18.92 -6.75 4.68
CA GLY A 45 -18.37 -5.44 4.37
C GLY A 45 -17.26 -5.46 3.33
N VAL A 46 -16.84 -4.28 2.90
CA VAL A 46 -15.74 -4.05 1.95
C VAL A 46 -14.76 -3.06 2.57
N ILE A 47 -13.48 -3.39 2.49
CA ILE A 47 -12.37 -2.54 2.93
C ILE A 47 -11.45 -2.30 1.74
N LEU A 48 -11.08 -1.04 1.51
CA LEU A 48 -10.06 -0.69 0.51
C LEU A 48 -8.72 -0.48 1.20
N ILE A 49 -7.69 -1.12 0.67
CA ILE A 49 -6.34 -1.13 1.21
C ILE A 49 -5.40 -0.70 0.08
N PRO A 50 -4.53 0.31 0.27
CA PRO A 50 -3.51 0.64 -0.72
C PRO A 50 -2.42 -0.45 -0.70
N GLU A 51 -1.96 -0.85 -1.90
CA GLU A 51 -0.94 -1.90 -2.08
C GLU A 51 0.29 -1.68 -1.18
N GLY A 52 0.85 -0.46 -1.20
CA GLY A 52 2.03 -0.07 -0.43
C GLY A 52 1.75 0.35 1.02
N LEU A 53 0.63 -0.03 1.65
CA LEU A 53 0.31 0.38 3.02
C LEU A 53 1.46 0.12 4.00
N ILE A 54 2.15 -1.00 3.83
CA ILE A 54 3.24 -1.45 4.71
C ILE A 54 4.40 -0.45 4.72
N ASP A 55 4.68 0.21 3.58
CA ASP A 55 5.73 1.22 3.48
C ASP A 55 5.44 2.46 4.33
N PHE A 56 4.19 2.66 4.74
CA PHE A 56 3.79 3.79 5.58
C PHE A 56 3.78 3.47 7.08
N ILE A 57 4.07 2.22 7.48
CA ILE A 57 4.09 1.80 8.88
C ILE A 57 5.54 1.86 9.40
N PRO A 58 5.89 2.82 10.30
CA PRO A 58 7.28 3.07 10.66
C PRO A 58 8.00 1.89 11.31
N GLU A 59 7.30 1.10 12.13
CA GLU A 59 7.87 -0.09 12.77
C GLU A 59 8.20 -1.19 11.76
N VAL A 60 7.45 -1.30 10.65
CA VAL A 60 7.75 -2.27 9.59
C VAL A 60 8.95 -1.81 8.77
N GLN A 61 9.07 -0.51 8.48
CA GLN A 61 10.27 0.04 7.82
C GLN A 61 11.53 -0.22 8.66
N LYS A 62 11.46 -0.03 9.98
CA LYS A 62 12.57 -0.34 10.90
C LYS A 62 12.93 -1.84 10.85
N LEU A 63 11.93 -2.71 10.93
CA LEU A 63 12.13 -4.16 10.79
C LEU A 63 12.79 -4.52 9.46
N ILE A 64 12.30 -4.00 8.34
CA ILE A 64 12.88 -4.25 7.01
C ILE A 64 14.33 -3.78 6.96
N ALA A 65 14.65 -2.59 7.48
CA ALA A 65 16.02 -2.10 7.51
C ALA A 65 16.96 -3.01 8.34
N GLU A 66 16.52 -3.45 9.53
CA GLU A 66 17.29 -4.39 10.35
C GLU A 66 17.49 -5.74 9.63
N LEU A 67 16.45 -6.25 8.98
CA LEU A 67 16.53 -7.47 8.19
C LEU A 67 17.48 -7.31 7.00
N ASN A 68 17.53 -6.14 6.35
CA ASN A 68 18.47 -5.87 5.26
C ASN A 68 19.92 -5.99 5.73
N GLU A 69 20.25 -5.37 6.86
CA GLU A 69 21.60 -5.40 7.43
C GLU A 69 22.02 -6.82 7.84
N ILE A 70 21.14 -7.56 8.54
CA ILE A 70 21.42 -8.93 8.96
C ILE A 70 21.61 -9.83 7.74
N LEU A 71 20.72 -9.75 6.75
CA LEU A 71 20.75 -10.62 5.57
C LEU A 71 21.91 -10.29 4.61
N ALA A 72 22.43 -9.06 4.62
CA ALA A 72 23.60 -8.68 3.83
C ALA A 72 24.93 -9.18 4.41
N HIS A 73 25.00 -9.36 5.74
CA HIS A 73 26.26 -9.59 6.45
C HIS A 73 26.37 -10.95 7.12
N ASP A 74 25.25 -11.64 7.37
CA ASP A 74 25.22 -12.90 8.10
C ASP A 74 24.63 -14.06 7.29
N VAL A 75 25.06 -15.28 7.62
CA VAL A 75 24.39 -16.49 7.15
C VAL A 75 23.13 -16.69 8.02
N VAL A 76 21.96 -16.67 7.39
CA VAL A 76 20.70 -17.04 8.03
C VAL A 76 20.77 -18.51 8.39
N ASP A 77 20.78 -18.80 9.68
CA ASP A 77 20.73 -20.16 10.17
C ASP A 77 19.28 -20.67 10.16
N GLU A 78 19.06 -21.89 9.67
CA GLU A 78 17.75 -22.54 9.72
C GLU A 78 17.22 -22.71 11.16
N ALA A 79 18.10 -22.67 12.16
CA ALA A 79 17.76 -22.74 13.58
C ALA A 79 17.21 -21.42 14.16
N GLY A 80 17.22 -20.32 13.39
CA GLY A 80 16.60 -19.05 13.77
C GLY A 80 17.36 -18.23 14.82
N ALA A 81 18.63 -18.51 15.07
CA ALA A 81 19.46 -17.74 16.01
C ALA A 81 19.62 -16.28 15.55
N TRP A 82 19.55 -16.00 14.25
CA TRP A 82 19.54 -14.65 13.71
C TRP A 82 18.42 -13.76 14.29
N LYS A 83 17.28 -14.33 14.72
CA LYS A 83 16.17 -13.57 15.35
C LYS A 83 16.61 -12.87 16.65
N SER A 84 17.66 -13.34 17.30
CA SER A 84 18.23 -12.70 18.50
C SER A 84 19.03 -11.44 18.20
N LYS A 85 19.38 -11.19 16.93
CA LYS A 85 20.08 -9.99 16.46
C LYS A 85 19.14 -8.82 16.19
N LEU A 86 17.85 -9.09 16.01
CA LEU A 86 16.82 -8.06 15.90
C LEU A 86 16.68 -7.30 17.22
N GLN A 87 16.37 -6.01 17.12
CA GLN A 87 15.96 -5.25 18.29
C GLN A 87 14.68 -5.84 18.90
N PRO A 88 14.46 -5.72 20.22
CA PRO A 88 13.32 -6.34 20.89
C PRO A 88 11.97 -5.99 20.25
N GLU A 89 11.77 -4.73 19.86
CA GLU A 89 10.50 -4.30 19.22
C GLU A 89 10.34 -4.88 17.81
N SER A 90 11.44 -4.93 17.04
CA SER A 90 11.46 -5.49 15.69
C SER A 90 11.22 -7.01 15.74
N LYS A 91 11.76 -7.69 16.75
CA LYS A 91 11.52 -9.11 16.99
C LYS A 91 10.06 -9.40 17.36
N GLU A 92 9.49 -8.60 18.26
CA GLU A 92 8.07 -8.74 18.63
C GLU A 92 7.16 -8.53 17.41
N LEU A 93 7.44 -7.51 16.59
CA LEU A 93 6.72 -7.28 15.34
C LEU A 93 6.88 -8.46 14.37
N PHE A 94 8.09 -8.99 14.21
CA PHE A 94 8.34 -10.13 13.34
C PHE A 94 7.55 -11.37 13.78
N GLU A 95 7.51 -11.66 15.08
CA GLU A 95 6.73 -12.76 15.66
C GLU A 95 5.22 -12.53 15.59
N PHE A 96 4.77 -11.27 15.54
CA PHE A 96 3.37 -10.89 15.36
C PHE A 96 2.87 -11.07 13.92
N LEU A 97 3.75 -11.06 12.92
CA LEU A 97 3.40 -11.27 11.52
C LEU A 97 2.99 -12.73 11.25
N PRO A 98 2.07 -12.98 10.29
CA PRO A 98 1.78 -14.33 9.83
C PRO A 98 3.03 -15.03 9.28
N GLU A 99 3.15 -16.35 9.46
CA GLU A 99 4.32 -17.14 9.02
C GLU A 99 4.65 -16.95 7.53
N THR A 100 3.63 -16.91 6.68
CA THR A 100 3.79 -16.68 5.23
C THR A 100 4.45 -15.34 4.92
N ILE A 101 4.18 -14.30 5.71
CA ILE A 101 4.78 -12.98 5.55
C ILE A 101 6.19 -12.95 6.14
N GLN A 102 6.42 -13.64 7.26
CA GLN A 102 7.76 -13.84 7.81
C GLN A 102 8.68 -14.48 6.75
N GLU A 103 8.20 -15.53 6.07
CA GLU A 103 8.91 -16.18 4.96
C GLU A 103 9.15 -15.21 3.80
N GLN A 104 8.12 -14.47 3.34
CA GLN A 104 8.25 -13.49 2.26
C GLN A 104 9.28 -12.39 2.56
N LEU A 105 9.36 -11.92 3.79
CA LEU A 105 10.38 -10.94 4.22
C LEU A 105 11.80 -11.51 4.19
N MET A 106 11.95 -12.83 4.25
CA MET A 106 13.24 -13.54 4.16
C MET A 106 13.60 -13.95 2.72
N LEU A 107 12.67 -13.85 1.76
CA LEU A 107 12.85 -14.28 0.37
C LEU A 107 13.55 -13.23 -0.52
N GLU A 108 13.79 -13.62 -1.79
CA GLU A 108 14.66 -12.96 -2.78
C GLU A 108 14.66 -11.42 -2.74
N ARG A 109 15.88 -10.91 -2.67
CA ARG A 109 16.21 -9.49 -2.70
C ARG A 109 16.07 -8.94 -4.12
N ASP A 110 15.80 -7.66 -4.24
CA ASP A 110 15.94 -6.97 -5.53
C ASP A 110 17.43 -6.92 -5.97
N PRO A 111 17.74 -6.51 -7.22
CA PRO A 111 19.12 -6.38 -7.69
C PRO A 111 20.01 -5.42 -6.87
N HIS A 112 19.41 -4.62 -5.98
CA HIS A 112 20.09 -3.67 -5.11
C HIS A 112 20.24 -4.18 -3.67
N GLY A 113 19.79 -5.40 -3.37
CA GLY A 113 19.89 -6.01 -2.05
C GLY A 113 18.77 -5.62 -1.08
N ASN A 114 17.66 -5.04 -1.53
CA ASN A 114 16.51 -4.68 -0.69
C ASN A 114 15.45 -5.78 -0.67
N VAL A 115 14.67 -5.86 0.43
CA VAL A 115 13.46 -6.69 0.49
C VAL A 115 12.44 -6.16 -0.51
N GLN A 116 11.82 -7.06 -1.28
CA GLN A 116 10.79 -6.71 -2.25
C GLN A 116 9.43 -6.50 -1.56
N VAL A 117 9.26 -5.35 -0.90
CA VAL A 117 8.01 -5.02 -0.18
C VAL A 117 6.79 -5.05 -1.12
N ALA A 118 6.98 -4.68 -2.39
CA ALA A 118 5.93 -4.75 -3.42
C ALA A 118 5.38 -6.15 -3.71
N LYS A 119 6.08 -7.22 -3.29
CA LYS A 119 5.58 -8.60 -3.42
C LYS A 119 4.76 -9.06 -2.22
N ILE A 120 4.72 -8.28 -1.14
CA ILE A 120 3.97 -8.64 0.06
C ILE A 120 2.49 -8.47 -0.23
N GLU A 121 1.74 -9.55 -0.05
CA GLU A 121 0.28 -9.57 -0.22
C GLU A 121 -0.39 -8.94 1.00
N THR A 122 -0.29 -7.62 1.12
CA THR A 122 -0.76 -6.80 2.25
C THR A 122 -2.19 -7.14 2.69
N GLU A 123 -3.09 -7.40 1.73
CA GLU A 123 -4.47 -7.73 2.00
C GLU A 123 -4.63 -9.10 2.66
N LYS A 124 -3.85 -10.11 2.25
CA LYS A 124 -3.88 -11.44 2.86
C LYS A 124 -3.26 -11.42 4.25
N MET A 125 -2.18 -10.67 4.42
CA MET A 125 -1.57 -10.42 5.73
C MET A 125 -2.62 -9.87 6.69
N LEU A 126 -3.29 -8.76 6.33
CA LEU A 126 -4.29 -8.14 7.18
C LEU A 126 -5.48 -9.05 7.45
N ILE A 127 -5.94 -9.84 6.48
CA ILE A 127 -7.00 -10.84 6.70
C ILE A 127 -6.58 -11.84 7.79
N SER A 128 -5.38 -12.41 7.70
CA SER A 128 -4.89 -13.39 8.68
C SER A 128 -4.74 -12.80 10.08
N MET A 129 -4.26 -11.56 10.16
CA MET A 129 -4.11 -10.85 11.44
C MET A 129 -5.45 -10.50 12.08
N VAL A 130 -6.42 -10.05 11.27
CA VAL A 130 -7.80 -9.78 11.72
C VAL A 130 -8.50 -11.06 12.16
N GLU A 131 -8.33 -12.17 11.44
CA GLU A 131 -8.83 -13.49 11.86
C GLU A 131 -8.32 -13.88 13.23
N THR A 132 -7.00 -13.77 13.45
CA THR A 132 -6.36 -14.10 14.72
C THR A 132 -6.88 -13.23 15.86
N GLU A 133 -7.01 -11.92 15.65
CA GLU A 133 -7.53 -11.00 16.67
C GLU A 133 -9.04 -11.22 16.93
N LEU A 134 -9.84 -11.53 15.91
CA LEU A 134 -11.27 -11.85 16.07
C LEU A 134 -11.50 -13.14 16.84
N GLU A 135 -10.69 -14.19 16.61
CA GLU A 135 -10.78 -15.43 17.39
C GLU A 135 -10.39 -15.20 18.86
N LYS A 136 -9.38 -14.37 19.13
CA LYS A 136 -9.08 -13.92 20.49
C LYS A 136 -10.27 -13.20 21.13
N ARG A 137 -10.86 -12.23 20.42
CA ARG A 137 -12.04 -11.49 20.90
C ARG A 137 -13.25 -12.41 21.12
N LYS A 138 -13.39 -13.46 20.31
CA LYS A 138 -14.44 -14.48 20.46
C LYS A 138 -14.24 -15.33 21.71
N ALA A 139 -13.01 -15.74 22.00
CA ALA A 139 -12.67 -16.43 23.26
C ALA A 139 -12.96 -15.56 24.50
N GLU A 140 -12.80 -14.24 24.37
CA GLU A 140 -13.15 -13.26 25.40
C GLU A 140 -14.65 -12.89 25.45
N GLY A 141 -15.49 -13.44 24.55
CA GLY A 141 -16.91 -13.14 24.47
C GLY A 141 -17.25 -11.76 23.88
N ARG A 142 -16.28 -11.06 23.27
CA ARG A 142 -16.43 -9.74 22.63
C ARG A 142 -16.76 -9.80 21.13
N TYR A 143 -16.84 -10.99 20.56
CA TYR A 143 -17.23 -11.21 19.17
C TYR A 143 -17.97 -12.55 19.04
N SER A 144 -19.18 -12.56 18.48
CA SER A 144 -20.01 -13.77 18.42
C SER A 144 -20.29 -14.27 17.00
N ALA A 145 -19.87 -13.51 15.98
CA ALA A 145 -20.10 -13.86 14.59
C ALA A 145 -18.97 -14.73 14.00
N HIS A 146 -19.15 -15.15 12.76
CA HIS A 146 -18.13 -15.85 11.99
C HIS A 146 -17.55 -14.90 10.95
N PHE A 147 -16.22 -14.80 10.92
CA PHE A 147 -15.50 -14.00 9.93
C PHE A 147 -14.94 -14.91 8.83
N ARG A 148 -15.02 -14.43 7.59
CA ARG A 148 -14.38 -15.06 6.43
C ARG A 148 -13.85 -13.96 5.52
N GLY A 149 -12.54 -13.74 5.53
CA GLY A 149 -11.89 -12.77 4.65
C GLY A 149 -11.85 -13.26 3.21
N GLN A 150 -12.01 -12.34 2.26
CA GLN A 150 -11.78 -12.60 0.84
C GLN A 150 -10.86 -11.52 0.27
N ALA A 151 -9.69 -11.93 -0.20
CA ALA A 151 -8.70 -11.06 -0.82
C ALA A 151 -9.05 -10.82 -2.30
N HIS A 152 -8.91 -9.57 -2.72
CA HIS A 152 -8.95 -9.15 -4.12
C HIS A 152 -7.85 -8.12 -4.35
N PHE A 153 -7.08 -8.32 -5.42
CA PHE A 153 -6.01 -7.41 -5.82
C PHE A 153 -6.29 -6.93 -7.25
N PHE A 154 -6.69 -5.67 -7.38
CA PHE A 154 -7.00 -5.04 -8.67
C PHE A 154 -5.87 -4.08 -9.05
N GLY A 155 -5.18 -4.36 -10.15
CA GLY A 155 -4.06 -3.55 -10.63
C GLY A 155 -3.79 -3.76 -12.11
N TYR A 156 -3.30 -4.94 -12.49
CA TYR A 156 -2.87 -5.23 -13.87
C TYR A 156 -3.98 -5.03 -14.91
N GLU A 157 -5.20 -5.45 -14.60
CA GLU A 157 -6.37 -5.31 -15.46
C GLU A 157 -6.73 -3.86 -15.78
N GLY A 158 -6.35 -2.91 -14.91
CA GLY A 158 -6.60 -1.48 -15.10
C GLY A 158 -5.54 -0.77 -15.93
N ARG A 159 -4.33 -1.35 -16.08
CA ARG A 159 -3.18 -0.67 -16.70
C ARG A 159 -3.19 -0.69 -18.23
N CYS A 160 -3.85 -1.67 -18.85
CA CYS A 160 -3.89 -1.87 -20.30
C CYS A 160 -5.32 -1.86 -20.86
N GLY A 161 -6.26 -1.23 -20.16
CA GLY A 161 -7.63 -1.02 -20.63
C GLY A 161 -7.71 0.05 -21.73
N LEU A 162 -8.86 0.13 -22.40
CA LEU A 162 -9.14 1.26 -23.30
C LEU A 162 -9.19 2.56 -22.47
N PRO A 163 -8.50 3.63 -22.90
CA PRO A 163 -8.49 4.89 -22.17
C PRO A 163 -9.89 5.51 -22.16
N THR A 164 -10.18 6.28 -21.11
CA THR A 164 -11.38 7.11 -21.08
C THR A 164 -11.29 8.22 -22.12
N ASN A 165 -12.40 8.91 -22.41
CA ASN A 165 -12.35 10.12 -23.26
C ASN A 165 -11.44 11.19 -22.65
N PHE A 166 -11.43 11.31 -21.31
CA PHE A 166 -10.53 12.23 -20.61
C PHE A 166 -9.06 11.88 -20.89
N ASP A 167 -8.65 10.64 -20.64
CA ASP A 167 -7.26 10.20 -20.84
C ASP A 167 -6.85 10.25 -22.31
N SER A 168 -7.76 9.92 -23.24
CA SER A 168 -7.49 10.00 -24.67
C SER A 168 -7.17 11.43 -25.11
N ASN A 169 -7.99 12.40 -24.70
CA ASN A 169 -7.78 13.81 -25.00
C ASN A 169 -6.52 14.35 -24.28
N TYR A 170 -6.33 13.97 -23.02
CA TYR A 170 -5.19 14.41 -22.22
C TYR A 170 -3.86 13.91 -22.78
N CYS A 171 -3.74 12.61 -23.05
CA CYS A 171 -2.53 12.02 -23.63
C CYS A 171 -2.24 12.57 -25.04
N TYR A 172 -3.28 12.81 -25.86
CA TYR A 172 -3.11 13.45 -27.16
C TYR A 172 -2.57 14.88 -27.02
N ALA A 173 -3.17 15.68 -26.13
CA ALA A 173 -2.73 17.06 -25.86
C ALA A 173 -1.30 17.12 -25.33
N LEU A 174 -0.91 16.19 -24.43
CA LEU A 174 0.47 16.07 -23.94
C LEU A 174 1.46 15.82 -25.08
N GLY A 175 1.16 14.85 -25.96
CA GLY A 175 2.02 14.53 -27.10
C GLY A 175 2.12 15.68 -28.09
N TYR A 176 1.00 16.35 -28.39
CA TYR A 176 0.98 17.51 -29.27
C TYR A 176 1.77 18.68 -28.66
N GLY A 177 1.59 18.95 -27.36
CA GLY A 177 2.35 19.95 -26.61
C GLY A 177 3.85 19.70 -26.63
N ALA A 178 4.26 18.44 -26.44
CA ALA A 178 5.68 18.06 -26.53
C ALA A 178 6.27 18.36 -27.93
N GLY A 179 5.51 18.07 -29.00
CA GLY A 179 5.90 18.41 -30.36
C GLY A 179 6.08 19.92 -30.57
N ALA A 180 5.15 20.73 -30.07
CA ALA A 180 5.23 22.19 -30.16
C ALA A 180 6.43 22.77 -29.37
N LEU A 181 6.70 22.23 -28.17
CA LEU A 181 7.87 22.60 -27.37
C LEU A 181 9.19 22.28 -28.10
N LEU A 182 9.27 21.09 -28.71
CA LEU A 182 10.43 20.67 -29.50
C LEU A 182 10.63 21.57 -30.73
N GLN A 183 9.55 21.85 -31.47
CA GLN A 183 9.58 22.77 -32.61
C GLN A 183 10.06 24.17 -32.21
N SER A 184 9.75 24.60 -30.99
CA SER A 184 10.18 25.87 -30.41
C SER A 184 11.61 25.84 -29.83
N GLY A 185 12.36 24.74 -30.04
CA GLY A 185 13.74 24.58 -29.59
C GLY A 185 13.90 24.44 -28.07
N LYS A 186 12.85 24.01 -27.36
CA LYS A 186 12.90 23.82 -25.89
C LYS A 186 13.39 22.42 -25.53
N THR A 187 14.06 22.31 -24.39
CA THR A 187 14.56 21.04 -23.80
C THR A 187 14.44 21.09 -22.28
N GLY A 188 14.48 19.94 -21.60
CA GLY A 188 14.39 19.84 -20.15
C GLY A 188 13.02 20.23 -19.57
N LEU A 189 11.97 20.20 -20.40
CA LEU A 189 10.60 20.50 -20.02
C LEU A 189 9.75 19.22 -20.04
N ILE A 190 8.83 19.11 -19.09
CA ILE A 190 7.72 18.16 -19.09
C ILE A 190 6.53 18.84 -19.77
N SER A 191 5.98 18.23 -20.81
CA SER A 191 4.72 18.70 -21.41
C SER A 191 3.62 18.67 -20.36
N SER A 192 2.90 19.79 -20.20
CA SER A 192 1.90 19.94 -19.15
C SER A 192 0.57 20.41 -19.74
N VAL A 193 -0.52 19.89 -19.19
CA VAL A 193 -1.89 20.32 -19.49
C VAL A 193 -2.54 20.76 -18.18
N GLY A 194 -3.35 21.82 -18.23
CA GLY A 194 -4.04 22.39 -17.08
C GLY A 194 -5.49 22.73 -17.41
N ASN A 195 -6.21 23.23 -16.40
CA ASN A 195 -7.64 23.56 -16.47
C ASN A 195 -8.57 22.35 -16.71
N PHE A 196 -8.26 21.20 -16.11
CA PHE A 196 -9.01 19.94 -16.30
C PHE A 196 -10.48 19.96 -15.87
N ALA A 197 -10.91 20.94 -15.07
CA ALA A 197 -12.31 21.09 -14.68
C ALA A 197 -13.18 21.73 -15.80
N ALA A 198 -12.55 22.38 -16.78
CA ALA A 198 -13.22 23.00 -17.91
C ALA A 198 -13.36 22.03 -19.10
N PRO A 199 -14.19 22.36 -20.11
CA PRO A 199 -14.22 21.65 -21.38
C PRO A 199 -12.83 21.58 -22.03
N VAL A 200 -12.61 20.56 -22.86
CA VAL A 200 -11.29 20.26 -23.46
C VAL A 200 -10.75 21.43 -24.29
N GLU A 201 -11.65 22.19 -24.91
CA GLU A 201 -11.34 23.37 -25.72
C GLU A 201 -10.71 24.51 -24.90
N GLU A 202 -10.93 24.51 -23.58
CA GLU A 202 -10.41 25.51 -22.64
C GLU A 202 -9.17 25.01 -21.86
N TRP A 203 -8.66 23.82 -22.18
CA TRP A 203 -7.44 23.31 -21.57
C TRP A 203 -6.23 24.12 -22.00
N THR A 204 -5.34 24.37 -21.05
CA THR A 204 -4.07 25.08 -21.31
C THR A 204 -2.96 24.05 -21.51
N VAL A 205 -2.15 24.20 -22.56
CA VAL A 205 -1.01 23.31 -22.85
C VAL A 205 0.30 24.10 -22.78
N GLY A 206 1.32 23.54 -22.11
CA GLY A 206 2.59 24.20 -21.88
C GLY A 206 3.74 23.24 -21.55
N GLY A 207 4.81 23.79 -20.98
CA GLY A 207 5.97 23.03 -20.54
C GLY A 207 6.43 23.47 -19.15
N THR A 208 6.55 22.52 -18.23
CA THR A 208 7.04 22.73 -16.87
C THR A 208 8.51 22.30 -16.79
N ALA A 209 9.39 23.13 -16.24
CA ALA A 209 10.80 22.77 -16.12
C ALA A 209 10.99 21.55 -15.22
N LEU A 210 11.67 20.51 -15.70
CA LEU A 210 11.90 19.28 -14.94
C LEU A 210 12.56 19.56 -13.58
N THR A 211 13.52 20.49 -13.55
CA THR A 211 14.25 20.89 -12.34
C THR A 211 13.36 21.53 -11.28
N SER A 212 12.18 22.02 -11.63
CA SER A 212 11.25 22.58 -10.63
C SER A 212 10.53 21.52 -9.79
N LEU A 213 10.68 20.24 -10.15
CA LEU A 213 10.07 19.09 -9.47
C LEU A 213 11.11 18.22 -8.74
N MET A 214 12.36 18.67 -8.66
CA MET A 214 13.45 17.96 -8.00
C MET A 214 13.76 18.65 -6.67
N ASP A 215 13.92 17.84 -5.60
CA ASP A 215 14.34 18.27 -4.27
C ASP A 215 15.85 18.04 -4.05
#